data_AF-A0A182WUM2-F1
#
_entry.id   AF-A0A182WUM2-F1
#
_cell.length_a   1.000
_cell.length_b   1.000
_cell.length_c   1.000
_cell.angle_alpha   90.00
_cell.angle_beta   90.00
_cell.angle_gamma   90.00
#
_symmetry.space_group_name_H-M   'P 1'
#
loop_
_entity.id
_entity.type
_entity.pdbx_description
1 polymer ?
#
loop_
_entity_poly.entity_id
_entity_poly.type
_entity_poly.pdbx_seq_one_letter_code
_entity_poly.pdbx_strand_id
1 'polypeptide(L)'
;MDKRRGLIFNTGLILLFLLQAVTCLEITNLRVPSSYSISRDEGDHKPLILGCDYDIDESESKGFVLKWKHNELQIYQWIPSRNPVVFSAFKGHIDLGYSESDDRLHKHSALKFINPIANYTGNYTCQVQTYQSVQSRTAHLQIIVPETDFSLGFQRETNGSTVVFCNVGEIFPRPEVSLLIDNEKVPDAVETEQVQEYTNYYNMTVQYILPDQNKDMELECEVTIPGTDYKLRTSMPYLGAAFRANAATLQVFLCTFLTVTLARMLTLF
;
A
#
# COMPACT_ATOMS: atom_id res chain seq x y z
N MET A 1 57.52 -57.21 -29.03
CA MET A 1 56.69 -58.09 -29.88
C MET A 1 55.90 -58.93 -28.90
N ASP A 2 54.59 -58.87 -28.67
CA ASP A 2 53.36 -58.35 -29.31
C ASP A 2 52.49 -57.77 -28.16
N LYS A 3 51.67 -56.71 -28.24
CA LYS A 3 50.68 -56.18 -29.21
C LYS A 3 49.47 -57.09 -29.45
N ARG A 4 48.43 -56.96 -28.61
CA ARG A 4 47.05 -56.56 -28.98
C ARG A 4 46.14 -56.58 -27.74
N ARG A 5 45.61 -55.41 -27.32
CA ARG A 5 44.28 -54.86 -27.69
C ARG A 5 43.16 -55.73 -27.11
N GLY A 6 42.27 -55.29 -26.23
CA GLY A 6 41.84 -53.94 -25.90
C GLY A 6 40.38 -54.11 -25.50
N LEU A 7 40.10 -54.22 -24.20
CA LEU A 7 38.74 -54.52 -23.75
C LEU A 7 38.45 -54.03 -22.33
N ILE A 8 39.03 -52.91 -21.89
CA ILE A 8 38.67 -52.34 -20.57
C ILE A 8 38.65 -50.80 -20.60
N PHE A 9 38.33 -50.20 -21.74
CA PHE A 9 38.30 -48.73 -21.85
C PHE A 9 37.08 -48.23 -22.63
N ASN A 10 35.89 -48.76 -22.35
CA ASN A 10 34.66 -48.21 -22.95
C ASN A 10 33.40 -48.25 -22.08
N THR A 11 33.49 -48.67 -20.82
CA THR A 11 32.31 -48.76 -19.92
C THR A 11 32.30 -47.69 -18.82
N GLY A 12 33.36 -46.87 -18.70
CA GLY A 12 33.47 -45.85 -17.65
C GLY A 12 33.00 -44.44 -18.02
N LEU A 13 32.76 -44.14 -19.31
CA LEU A 13 32.42 -42.78 -19.77
C LEU A 13 30.96 -42.62 -20.24
N ILE A 14 30.12 -43.64 -20.06
CA ILE A 14 28.70 -43.60 -20.48
C ILE A 14 27.76 -43.33 -19.30
N LEU A 15 28.22 -43.48 -18.04
CA LEU A 15 27.36 -43.26 -16.87
C LEU A 15 27.32 -41.81 -16.35
N LEU A 16 28.09 -40.87 -16.93
CA LEU A 16 28.09 -39.46 -16.52
C LEU A 16 27.22 -38.55 -17.41
N PHE A 17 26.58 -39.09 -18.45
CA PHE A 17 25.73 -38.31 -19.38
C PHE A 17 24.21 -38.46 -19.15
N LEU A 18 23.78 -39.14 -18.07
CA LEU A 18 22.36 -39.42 -17.80
C LEU A 18 21.81 -38.73 -16.54
N LEU A 19 22.44 -37.64 -16.08
CA LEU A 19 21.74 -36.66 -15.25
C LEU A 19 21.14 -35.59 -16.17
N GLN A 20 20.20 -36.01 -17.02
CA GLN A 20 19.22 -35.05 -17.51
C GLN A 20 18.42 -34.65 -16.28
N ALA A 21 18.63 -33.43 -15.80
CA ALA A 21 17.79 -32.85 -14.77
C ALA A 21 16.37 -32.83 -15.35
N VAL A 22 15.54 -33.76 -14.90
CA VAL A 22 14.11 -33.74 -15.19
C VAL A 22 13.57 -32.56 -14.39
N THR A 23 13.43 -31.41 -15.04
CA THR A 23 12.74 -30.26 -14.47
C THR A 23 11.25 -30.59 -14.45
N CYS A 24 10.78 -31.01 -13.27
CA CYS A 24 9.36 -31.17 -12.98
C CYS A 24 8.70 -29.80 -12.97
N LEU A 25 7.43 -29.71 -13.38
CA LEU A 25 6.64 -28.49 -13.26
C LEU A 25 6.75 -27.88 -11.85
N GLU A 26 7.20 -26.63 -11.80
CA GLU A 26 7.30 -25.84 -10.58
C GLU A 26 6.97 -24.37 -10.86
N ILE A 27 6.11 -23.75 -10.03
CA ILE A 27 5.93 -22.29 -10.04
C ILE A 27 7.11 -21.69 -9.28
N THR A 28 7.99 -20.98 -9.98
CA THR A 28 9.21 -20.39 -9.41
C THR A 28 8.90 -19.08 -8.70
N ASN A 29 8.06 -18.23 -9.29
CA ASN A 29 7.71 -16.93 -8.74
C ASN A 29 6.24 -16.57 -8.99
N LEU A 30 5.57 -16.06 -7.96
CA LEU A 30 4.23 -15.51 -8.06
C LEU A 30 4.32 -14.00 -7.81
N ARG A 31 4.20 -13.21 -8.88
CA ARG A 31 4.28 -11.74 -8.83
C ARG A 31 2.90 -11.17 -8.57
N VAL A 32 2.56 -11.03 -7.28
CA VAL A 32 1.36 -10.33 -6.82
C VAL A 32 1.82 -9.29 -5.81
N PRO A 33 1.62 -7.98 -6.06
CA PRO A 33 2.01 -6.97 -5.10
C PRO A 33 1.14 -7.10 -3.84
N SER A 34 1.72 -6.84 -2.67
CA SER A 34 0.98 -6.87 -1.40
C SER A 34 -0.15 -5.84 -1.37
N SER A 35 0.07 -4.69 -2.02
CA SER A 35 -0.95 -3.66 -2.20
C SER A 35 -0.85 -2.96 -3.55
N TYR A 36 -1.95 -2.34 -3.97
CA TYR A 36 -2.02 -1.52 -5.18
C TYR A 36 -2.95 -0.33 -4.95
N SER A 37 -2.41 0.87 -5.10
CA SER A 37 -3.19 2.11 -5.00
C SER A 37 -3.77 2.51 -6.35
N ILE A 38 -5.09 2.67 -6.40
CA ILE A 38 -5.81 3.15 -7.58
C ILE A 38 -5.52 4.64 -7.74
N SER A 39 -5.07 5.03 -8.94
CA SER A 39 -4.92 6.44 -9.27
C SER A 39 -6.28 7.06 -9.56
N ARG A 40 -6.55 8.24 -8.96
CA ARG A 40 -7.72 9.07 -9.30
C ARG A 40 -7.45 9.96 -10.51
N ASP A 41 -6.18 10.17 -10.88
CA ASP A 41 -5.77 11.06 -11.96
C ASP A 41 -5.61 10.29 -13.27
N GLU A 42 -6.33 10.72 -14.32
CA GLU A 42 -6.33 10.10 -15.65
C GLU A 42 -4.92 9.96 -16.29
N GLY A 43 -3.94 10.76 -15.84
CA GLY A 43 -2.59 10.79 -16.38
C GLY A 43 -1.55 9.84 -15.75
N ASP A 44 -1.79 9.29 -14.56
CA ASP A 44 -0.81 8.44 -13.84
C ASP A 44 -1.40 7.07 -13.46
N HIS A 45 -1.74 6.27 -14.48
CA HIS A 45 -2.26 4.92 -14.27
C HIS A 45 -1.14 3.88 -14.40
N LYS A 46 -0.52 3.51 -13.27
CA LYS A 46 0.37 2.35 -13.21
C LYS A 46 -0.46 1.08 -13.42
N PRO A 47 -0.18 0.22 -14.41
CA PRO A 47 -0.99 -0.97 -14.64
C PRO A 47 -0.85 -1.97 -13.48
N LEU A 48 -1.96 -2.53 -13.01
CA LEU A 48 -1.95 -3.68 -12.12
C LEU A 48 -1.72 -4.95 -12.95
N ILE A 49 -0.55 -5.55 -12.78
CA ILE A 49 -0.15 -6.78 -13.46
C ILE A 49 0.17 -7.84 -12.41
N LEU A 50 -0.44 -9.02 -12.53
CA LEU A 50 -0.10 -10.20 -11.75
C LEU A 50 0.63 -11.21 -12.65
N GLY A 51 1.81 -11.64 -12.24
CA GLY A 51 2.64 -12.57 -13.00
C GLY A 51 2.70 -13.95 -12.34
N CYS A 52 2.80 -14.99 -13.16
CA CYS A 52 3.04 -16.35 -12.69
C CYS A 52 4.16 -16.96 -13.52
N ASP A 53 5.33 -17.07 -12.90
CA ASP A 53 6.54 -17.59 -13.52
C ASP A 53 6.71 -19.04 -13.05
N TYR A 54 6.94 -19.95 -14.00
CA TYR A 54 7.08 -21.37 -13.75
C TYR A 54 8.06 -22.00 -14.73
N ASP A 55 8.71 -23.06 -14.26
CA ASP A 55 9.57 -23.91 -15.07
C ASP A 55 8.80 -25.17 -15.42
N ILE A 56 8.84 -25.56 -16.69
CA ILE A 56 8.19 -26.76 -17.21
C ILE A 56 9.01 -27.32 -18.37
N ASP A 57 9.21 -28.63 -18.36
CA ASP A 57 9.82 -29.33 -19.50
C ASP A 57 8.80 -29.57 -20.63
N GLU A 58 9.23 -29.43 -21.88
CA GLU A 58 8.36 -29.61 -23.04
C GLU A 58 7.73 -31.02 -23.08
N SER A 59 8.43 -32.05 -22.58
CA SER A 59 7.92 -33.43 -22.47
C SER A 59 6.78 -33.58 -21.47
N GLU A 60 6.71 -32.72 -20.45
CA GLU A 60 5.65 -32.66 -19.44
C GLU A 60 4.47 -31.75 -19.86
N SER A 61 4.66 -30.89 -20.87
CA SER A 61 3.67 -29.88 -21.31
C SER A 61 2.33 -30.41 -21.86
N LYS A 62 2.18 -31.74 -22.00
CA LYS A 62 0.93 -32.34 -22.46
C LYS A 62 -0.18 -32.10 -21.46
N GLY A 63 -1.31 -31.59 -21.96
CA GLY A 63 -2.45 -31.24 -21.12
C GLY A 63 -2.28 -29.93 -20.37
N PHE A 64 -1.34 -29.07 -20.79
CA PHE A 64 -1.11 -27.77 -20.16
C PHE A 64 -2.38 -26.92 -20.09
N VAL A 65 -2.68 -26.45 -18.87
CA VAL A 65 -3.71 -25.46 -18.57
C VAL A 65 -3.18 -24.54 -17.47
N LEU A 66 -3.22 -23.24 -17.71
CA LEU A 66 -2.98 -22.22 -16.68
C LEU A 66 -4.31 -21.64 -16.23
N LYS A 67 -4.47 -21.45 -14.92
CA LYS A 67 -5.66 -20.87 -14.30
C LYS A 67 -5.25 -19.80 -13.30
N TRP A 68 -6.02 -18.72 -13.25
CA TRP A 68 -6.03 -17.84 -12.09
C TRP A 68 -7.34 -17.93 -11.35
N LYS A 69 -7.26 -17.90 -10.03
CA LYS A 69 -8.41 -17.84 -9.13
C LYS A 69 -8.33 -16.58 -8.26
N HIS A 70 -9.48 -15.98 -7.97
CA HIS A 70 -9.67 -14.94 -6.96
C HIS A 70 -10.59 -15.52 -5.87
N ASN A 71 -10.10 -15.57 -4.64
CA ASN A 71 -10.80 -16.17 -3.50
C ASN A 71 -11.38 -17.56 -3.84
N GLU A 72 -10.53 -18.45 -4.35
CA GLU A 72 -10.86 -19.82 -4.81
C GLU A 72 -11.76 -19.94 -6.06
N LEU A 73 -12.37 -18.85 -6.51
CA LEU A 73 -13.18 -18.83 -7.73
C LEU A 73 -12.29 -18.64 -8.94
N GLN A 74 -12.39 -19.52 -9.93
CA GLN A 74 -11.66 -19.37 -11.20
C GLN A 74 -12.13 -18.11 -11.93
N ILE A 75 -11.18 -17.23 -12.26
CA ILE A 75 -11.44 -15.97 -12.97
C ILE A 75 -10.81 -15.93 -14.35
N TYR A 76 -9.81 -16.76 -14.61
CA TYR A 76 -9.10 -16.81 -15.88
C TYR A 76 -8.57 -18.21 -16.16
N GLN A 77 -8.55 -18.59 -17.43
CA GLN A 77 -7.94 -19.83 -17.91
C GLN A 77 -7.29 -19.64 -19.28
N TRP A 78 -6.11 -20.21 -19.47
CA TRP A 78 -5.40 -20.20 -20.73
C TRP A 78 -4.85 -21.58 -21.12
N ILE A 79 -4.90 -21.87 -22.41
CA ILE A 79 -4.34 -23.05 -23.07
C ILE A 79 -3.64 -22.55 -24.35
N PRO A 80 -2.38 -22.90 -24.64
CA PRO A 80 -1.58 -22.32 -25.74
C PRO A 80 -2.21 -22.30 -27.13
N SER A 81 -3.11 -23.24 -27.44
CA SER A 81 -3.80 -23.32 -28.74
C SER A 81 -5.04 -22.43 -28.85
N ARG A 82 -5.38 -21.68 -27.80
CA ARG A 82 -6.61 -20.88 -27.72
C ARG A 82 -6.31 -19.52 -27.08
N ASN A 83 -7.16 -18.54 -27.38
CA ASN A 83 -7.17 -17.30 -26.63
C ASN A 83 -7.57 -17.57 -25.17
N PRO A 84 -7.04 -16.79 -24.21
CA PRO A 84 -7.45 -16.93 -22.83
C PRO A 84 -8.94 -16.62 -22.64
N VAL A 85 -9.53 -17.24 -21.61
CA VAL A 85 -10.95 -17.10 -21.26
C VAL A 85 -11.05 -16.53 -19.85
N VAL A 86 -11.89 -15.50 -19.70
CA VAL A 86 -12.16 -14.85 -18.41
C VAL A 86 -13.59 -15.20 -17.94
N PHE A 87 -13.72 -15.42 -16.64
CA PHE A 87 -14.94 -15.87 -15.98
C PHE A 87 -15.46 -14.83 -14.98
N SER A 88 -16.71 -14.99 -14.58
CA SER A 88 -17.31 -14.28 -13.44
C SER A 88 -17.24 -12.74 -13.58
N ALA A 89 -17.07 -12.04 -12.45
CA ALA A 89 -17.05 -10.57 -12.37
C ALA A 89 -15.85 -9.91 -13.07
N PHE A 90 -14.87 -10.68 -13.56
CA PHE A 90 -13.66 -10.13 -14.20
C PHE A 90 -13.79 -9.98 -15.73
N LYS A 91 -14.91 -10.42 -16.33
CA LYS A 91 -15.14 -10.27 -17.77
C LYS A 91 -15.10 -8.80 -18.19
N GLY A 92 -14.27 -8.47 -19.18
CA GLY A 92 -14.05 -7.10 -19.63
C GLY A 92 -13.08 -6.29 -18.77
N HIS A 93 -12.56 -6.87 -17.68
CA HIS A 93 -11.64 -6.23 -16.74
C HIS A 93 -10.22 -6.81 -16.77
N ILE A 94 -9.96 -7.74 -17.68
CA ILE A 94 -8.63 -8.33 -17.93
C ILE A 94 -8.29 -8.14 -19.40
N ASP A 95 -7.10 -7.63 -19.67
CA ASP A 95 -6.56 -7.47 -21.02
C ASP A 95 -6.11 -8.83 -21.57
N LEU A 96 -6.98 -9.45 -22.38
CA LEU A 96 -6.72 -10.75 -23.02
C LEU A 96 -5.60 -10.70 -24.07
N GLY A 97 -5.24 -9.52 -24.56
CA GLY A 97 -4.16 -9.32 -25.52
C GLY A 97 -2.79 -9.16 -24.88
N TYR A 98 -2.74 -9.01 -23.56
CA TYR A 98 -1.51 -8.83 -22.83
C TYR A 98 -0.66 -10.11 -22.83
N SER A 99 0.65 -9.92 -23.02
CA SER A 99 1.64 -10.99 -23.13
C SER A 99 2.99 -10.46 -22.66
N GLU A 100 3.65 -11.18 -21.74
CA GLU A 100 5.00 -10.82 -21.25
C GLU A 100 6.10 -11.65 -21.92
N SER A 101 5.74 -12.70 -22.66
CA SER A 101 6.68 -13.62 -23.31
C SER A 101 6.16 -14.03 -24.69
N ASP A 102 7.09 -14.36 -25.59
CA ASP A 102 6.76 -15.03 -26.86
C ASP A 102 6.83 -16.57 -26.75
N ASP A 103 7.26 -17.10 -25.60
CA ASP A 103 7.29 -18.54 -25.35
C ASP A 103 5.87 -19.11 -25.38
N ARG A 104 5.70 -20.20 -26.14
CA ARG A 104 4.43 -20.91 -26.34
C ARG A 104 3.76 -21.28 -25.01
N LEU A 105 4.53 -21.62 -23.98
CA LEU A 105 4.00 -22.05 -22.68
C LEU A 105 3.89 -20.93 -21.66
N HIS A 106 4.39 -19.71 -21.93
CA HIS A 106 4.35 -18.58 -20.97
C HIS A 106 3.62 -17.35 -21.49
N LYS A 107 3.27 -17.31 -22.78
CA LYS A 107 2.69 -16.15 -23.47
C LYS A 107 1.64 -15.39 -22.65
N HIS A 108 0.61 -16.09 -22.17
CA HIS A 108 -0.50 -15.48 -21.44
C HIS A 108 -0.60 -15.98 -19.98
N SER A 109 0.55 -16.12 -19.32
CA SER A 109 0.63 -16.51 -17.91
C SER A 109 0.26 -15.39 -16.93
N ALA A 110 0.41 -14.14 -17.36
CA ALA A 110 0.15 -12.94 -16.55
C ALA A 110 -1.26 -12.37 -16.77
N LEU A 111 -1.80 -11.75 -15.73
CA LEU A 111 -3.04 -10.96 -15.77
C LEU A 111 -2.70 -9.49 -15.77
N LYS A 112 -3.16 -8.74 -16.77
CA LYS A 112 -3.17 -7.28 -16.74
C LYS A 112 -4.60 -6.80 -16.56
N PHE A 113 -4.84 -6.07 -15.47
CA PHE A 113 -6.16 -5.57 -15.13
C PHE A 113 -6.48 -4.28 -15.88
N ILE A 114 -7.73 -4.15 -16.28
CA ILE A 114 -8.31 -2.95 -16.88
C ILE A 114 -9.16 -2.29 -15.79
N ASN A 115 -8.81 -1.06 -15.43
CA ASN A 115 -9.49 -0.25 -14.41
C ASN A 115 -9.76 -1.02 -13.11
N PRO A 116 -8.70 -1.32 -12.31
CA PRO A 116 -8.86 -2.00 -11.03
C PRO A 116 -9.85 -1.28 -10.10
N ILE A 117 -10.62 -2.04 -9.33
CA ILE A 117 -11.60 -1.52 -8.36
C ILE A 117 -11.39 -2.17 -6.99
N ALA A 118 -11.90 -1.54 -5.92
CA ALA A 118 -11.75 -1.99 -4.53
C ALA A 118 -12.09 -3.48 -4.32
N ASN A 119 -13.12 -3.99 -5.00
CA ASN A 119 -13.57 -5.37 -4.90
C ASN A 119 -12.57 -6.41 -5.44
N TYR A 120 -11.47 -5.97 -6.06
CA TYR A 120 -10.38 -6.86 -6.50
C TYR A 120 -9.40 -7.19 -5.39
N THR A 121 -9.56 -6.64 -4.18
CA THR A 121 -8.85 -7.14 -2.99
C THR A 121 -9.13 -8.63 -2.77
N GLY A 122 -8.11 -9.40 -2.41
CA GLY A 122 -8.28 -10.80 -2.05
C GLY A 122 -7.08 -11.68 -2.38
N ASN A 123 -7.31 -12.99 -2.26
CA ASN A 123 -6.30 -14.00 -2.53
C ASN A 123 -6.31 -14.38 -4.01
N TYR A 124 -5.16 -14.24 -4.66
CA TYR A 124 -4.94 -14.64 -6.03
C TYR A 124 -4.09 -15.91 -6.08
N THR A 125 -4.63 -16.93 -6.73
CA THR A 125 -3.96 -18.22 -6.92
C THR A 125 -3.64 -18.43 -8.39
N CYS A 126 -2.37 -18.57 -8.72
CA CYS A 126 -1.97 -19.15 -10.00
C CYS A 126 -1.92 -20.67 -9.86
N GLN A 127 -2.56 -21.39 -10.78
CA GLN A 127 -2.51 -22.84 -10.88
C GLN A 127 -2.08 -23.25 -12.28
N VAL A 128 -0.99 -24.01 -12.38
CA VAL A 128 -0.48 -24.59 -13.61
C VAL A 128 -0.69 -26.10 -13.55
N GLN A 129 -1.33 -26.65 -14.57
CA GLN A 129 -1.73 -28.05 -14.62
C GLN A 129 -1.25 -28.67 -15.92
N THR A 130 -0.75 -29.89 -15.86
CA THR A 130 -0.49 -30.79 -16.99
C THR A 130 -1.28 -32.09 -16.79
N TYR A 131 -1.09 -33.10 -17.63
CA TYR A 131 -1.60 -34.44 -17.35
C TYR A 131 -0.88 -35.15 -16.19
N GLN A 132 0.35 -34.74 -15.88
CA GLN A 132 1.21 -35.43 -14.91
C GLN A 132 1.24 -34.73 -13.55
N SER A 133 1.08 -33.41 -13.53
CA SER A 133 1.30 -32.59 -12.34
C SER A 133 0.35 -31.40 -12.27
N VAL A 134 0.17 -30.90 -11.05
CA VAL A 134 -0.54 -29.65 -10.76
C VAL A 134 0.27 -28.89 -9.73
N GLN A 135 0.60 -27.65 -10.04
CA GLN A 135 1.23 -26.72 -9.12
C GLN A 135 0.33 -25.52 -8.88
N SER A 136 0.35 -24.99 -7.66
CA SER A 136 -0.36 -23.76 -7.34
C SER A 136 0.35 -22.94 -6.28
N ARG A 137 0.36 -21.62 -6.45
CA ARG A 137 0.80 -20.67 -5.43
C ARG A 137 -0.24 -19.57 -5.26
N THR A 138 -0.37 -19.08 -4.04
CA THR A 138 -1.34 -18.04 -3.66
C THR A 138 -0.63 -16.86 -3.01
N ALA A 139 -1.07 -15.65 -3.33
CA ALA A 139 -0.64 -14.42 -2.67
C ALA A 139 -1.84 -13.47 -2.50
N HIS A 140 -1.79 -12.64 -1.46
CA HIS A 140 -2.84 -11.67 -1.17
C HIS A 140 -2.54 -10.32 -1.84
N LEU A 141 -3.55 -9.68 -2.40
CA LEU A 141 -3.51 -8.33 -2.93
C LEU A 141 -4.51 -7.44 -2.18
N GLN A 142 -4.03 -6.33 -1.61
CA GLN A 142 -4.87 -5.27 -1.06
C GLN A 142 -5.00 -4.10 -2.04
N ILE A 143 -6.20 -3.85 -2.55
CA ILE A 143 -6.49 -2.63 -3.31
C ILE A 143 -6.69 -1.47 -2.34
N ILE A 144 -6.06 -0.34 -2.64
CA ILE A 144 -6.20 0.92 -1.92
C ILE A 144 -6.93 1.91 -2.82
N VAL A 145 -8.01 2.49 -2.29
CA VAL A 145 -8.63 3.69 -2.86
C VAL A 145 -8.15 4.86 -2.01
N PRO A 146 -7.31 5.75 -2.54
CA PRO A 146 -6.83 6.90 -1.79
C PRO A 146 -7.99 7.84 -1.45
N GLU A 147 -7.80 8.59 -0.37
CA GLU A 147 -8.69 9.62 0.12
C GLU A 147 -9.01 10.71 -0.92
N THR A 148 -10.20 11.31 -0.83
CA THR A 148 -10.53 12.57 -1.55
C THR A 148 -10.25 13.80 -0.73
N ASP A 149 -10.32 13.68 0.59
CA ASP A 149 -10.16 14.77 1.52
C ASP A 149 -9.27 14.32 2.67
N PHE A 150 -8.34 15.19 3.05
CA PHE A 150 -7.45 15.01 4.18
C PHE A 150 -7.19 16.38 4.80
N SER A 151 -7.77 16.61 5.97
CA SER A 151 -7.69 17.91 6.65
C SER A 151 -7.37 17.74 8.13
N LEU A 152 -6.50 18.62 8.62
CA LEU A 152 -6.19 18.81 10.03
C LEU A 152 -6.56 20.25 10.40
N GLY A 153 -7.24 20.42 11.52
CA GLY A 153 -7.68 21.74 11.98
C GLY A 153 -7.99 21.76 13.47
N PHE A 154 -8.34 22.95 13.96
CA PHE A 154 -8.89 23.12 15.30
C PHE A 154 -10.01 24.15 15.33
N GLN A 155 -10.89 24.03 16.31
CA GLN A 155 -11.98 24.95 16.58
C GLN A 155 -11.95 25.36 18.06
N ARG A 156 -12.09 26.66 18.33
CA ARG A 156 -12.30 27.19 19.69
C ARG A 156 -13.79 27.22 19.98
N GLU A 157 -14.20 26.47 20.98
CA GLU A 157 -15.57 26.38 21.43
C GLU A 157 -15.95 27.54 22.34
N THR A 158 -17.25 27.81 22.45
CA THR A 158 -17.78 28.91 23.28
C THR A 158 -17.50 28.72 24.77
N ASN A 159 -17.29 27.49 25.23
CA ASN A 159 -16.89 27.16 26.60
C ASN A 159 -15.39 27.41 26.87
N GLY A 160 -14.63 27.91 25.87
CA GLY A 160 -13.19 28.11 25.97
C GLY A 160 -12.37 26.83 25.81
N SER A 161 -12.98 25.71 25.43
CA SER A 161 -12.27 24.49 25.01
C SER A 161 -11.76 24.65 23.56
N THR A 162 -10.63 24.01 23.21
CA THR A 162 -10.15 23.93 21.83
C THR A 162 -10.19 22.48 21.39
N VAL A 163 -10.93 22.19 20.33
CA VAL A 163 -11.05 20.85 19.74
C VAL A 163 -10.18 20.79 18.49
N VAL A 164 -9.20 19.90 18.48
CA VAL A 164 -8.42 19.53 17.30
C VAL A 164 -9.14 18.39 16.59
N PHE A 165 -9.19 18.45 15.28
CA PHE A 165 -9.82 17.42 14.46
C PHE A 165 -8.96 17.08 13.26
N CYS A 166 -8.96 15.80 12.89
CA CYS A 166 -8.44 15.30 11.64
C CYS A 166 -9.53 14.54 10.89
N ASN A 167 -9.79 14.91 9.65
CA ASN A 167 -10.78 14.27 8.78
C ASN A 167 -10.08 13.61 7.59
N VAL A 168 -10.50 12.40 7.27
CA VAL A 168 -10.07 11.64 6.10
C VAL A 168 -11.30 11.10 5.40
N GLY A 169 -11.51 11.47 4.15
CA GLY A 169 -12.72 11.15 3.39
C GLY A 169 -12.50 10.17 2.25
N GLU A 170 -13.47 9.28 2.03
CA GLU A 170 -13.56 8.39 0.87
C GLU A 170 -12.36 7.48 0.63
N ILE A 171 -11.80 6.92 1.70
CA ILE A 171 -10.62 6.04 1.66
C ILE A 171 -11.02 4.57 1.83
N PHE A 172 -10.31 3.64 1.18
CA PHE A 172 -10.50 2.20 1.35
C PHE A 172 -9.16 1.45 1.30
N PRO A 173 -8.94 0.39 2.11
CA PRO A 173 -9.79 -0.15 3.16
C PRO A 173 -9.84 0.77 4.40
N ARG A 174 -10.37 0.29 5.53
CA ARG A 174 -10.40 1.03 6.80
C ARG A 174 -8.97 1.47 7.18
N PRO A 175 -8.69 2.77 7.29
CA PRO A 175 -7.37 3.25 7.70
C PRO A 175 -7.24 3.28 9.22
N GLU A 176 -6.01 3.50 9.68
CA GLU A 176 -5.69 3.94 11.04
C GLU A 176 -5.37 5.44 10.99
N VAL A 177 -6.05 6.25 11.81
CA VAL A 177 -5.85 7.70 11.89
C VAL A 177 -5.35 8.05 13.28
N SER A 178 -4.21 8.74 13.36
CA SER A 178 -3.57 9.14 14.62
C SER A 178 -3.38 10.65 14.66
N LEU A 179 -3.79 11.28 15.77
CA LEU A 179 -3.38 12.64 16.11
C LEU A 179 -2.07 12.60 16.91
N LEU A 180 -1.16 13.52 16.61
CA LEU A 180 0.07 13.74 17.36
C LEU A 180 0.17 15.20 17.78
N ILE A 181 0.72 15.43 18.98
CA ILE A 181 1.02 16.76 19.51
C ILE A 181 2.51 16.77 19.88
N ASP A 182 3.28 17.72 19.36
CA ASP A 182 4.73 17.79 19.54
C ASP A 182 5.40 16.43 19.22
N ASN A 183 4.93 15.75 18.15
CA ASN A 183 5.37 14.42 17.69
C ASN A 183 5.09 13.25 18.67
N GLU A 184 4.23 13.45 19.68
CA GLU A 184 3.73 12.41 20.58
C GLU A 184 2.28 12.02 20.24
N LYS A 185 2.01 10.71 20.09
CA LYS A 185 0.66 10.20 19.79
C LYS A 185 -0.30 10.47 20.95
N VAL A 186 -1.51 10.91 20.62
CA VAL A 186 -2.57 11.16 21.60
C VAL A 186 -3.46 9.91 21.73
N PRO A 187 -3.43 9.18 22.87
CA PRO A 187 -4.16 7.92 23.01
C PRO A 187 -5.67 8.11 23.28
N ASP A 188 -6.07 9.23 23.88
CA ASP A 188 -7.46 9.49 24.30
C ASP A 188 -8.26 10.29 23.26
N ALA A 189 -7.82 10.27 22.00
CA ALA A 189 -8.56 10.89 20.91
C ALA A 189 -9.83 10.09 20.58
N VAL A 190 -10.92 10.80 20.33
CA VAL A 190 -12.21 10.19 19.96
C VAL A 190 -12.24 9.96 18.46
N GLU A 191 -12.30 8.70 18.05
CA GLU A 191 -12.42 8.28 16.66
C GLU A 191 -13.88 8.01 16.30
N THR A 192 -14.33 8.59 15.19
CA THR A 192 -15.64 8.32 14.58
C THR A 192 -15.41 7.82 13.17
N GLU A 193 -16.05 6.69 12.84
CA GLU A 193 -16.04 6.11 11.50
C GLU A 193 -17.45 6.14 10.89
N GLN A 194 -17.51 6.43 9.61
CA GLN A 194 -18.72 6.29 8.79
C GLN A 194 -18.38 5.54 7.51
N VAL A 195 -19.16 4.51 7.20
CA VAL A 195 -19.02 3.74 5.96
C VAL A 195 -20.07 4.22 4.96
N GLN A 196 -19.64 4.56 3.74
CA GLN A 196 -20.54 4.93 2.67
C GLN A 196 -21.33 3.71 2.17
N GLU A 197 -22.65 3.83 2.06
CA GLU A 197 -23.54 2.71 1.73
C GLU A 197 -23.27 2.06 0.36
N TYR A 198 -22.92 2.86 -0.66
CA TYR A 198 -22.77 2.37 -2.03
C TYR A 198 -21.35 1.91 -2.38
N THR A 199 -20.33 2.60 -1.86
CA THR A 199 -18.92 2.36 -2.18
C THR A 199 -18.21 1.52 -1.12
N ASN A 200 -18.74 1.47 0.10
CA ASN A 200 -18.07 0.94 1.30
C ASN A 200 -16.76 1.67 1.64
N TYR A 201 -16.60 2.91 1.18
CA TYR A 201 -15.44 3.74 1.55
C TYR A 201 -15.65 4.32 2.94
N TYR A 202 -14.53 4.55 3.62
CA TYR A 202 -14.49 5.05 4.99
C TYR A 202 -14.35 6.56 4.98
N ASN A 203 -15.13 7.20 5.84
CA ASN A 203 -14.91 8.57 6.30
C ASN A 203 -14.54 8.49 7.78
N MET A 204 -13.37 9.02 8.12
CA MET A 204 -12.81 8.98 9.46
C MET A 204 -12.69 10.39 10.01
N THR A 205 -13.14 10.58 11.25
CA THR A 205 -12.95 11.83 11.99
C THR A 205 -12.35 11.49 13.35
N VAL A 206 -11.16 12.01 13.63
CA VAL A 206 -10.50 11.89 14.93
C VAL A 206 -10.51 13.25 15.59
N GLN A 207 -11.04 13.35 16.81
CA GLN A 207 -11.16 14.58 17.57
C GLN A 207 -10.46 14.48 18.92
N TYR A 208 -9.86 15.58 19.37
CA TYR A 208 -9.22 15.66 20.68
C TYR A 208 -9.38 17.05 21.28
N ILE A 209 -9.71 17.11 22.57
CA ILE A 209 -9.83 18.38 23.31
C ILE A 209 -8.44 18.71 23.88
N LEU A 210 -7.87 19.84 23.48
CA LEU A 210 -6.54 20.26 23.95
C LEU A 210 -6.55 20.58 25.46
N PRO A 211 -5.67 19.94 26.26
CA PRO A 211 -5.60 20.18 27.70
C PRO A 211 -4.95 21.53 28.05
N ASP A 212 -3.86 21.91 27.37
CA ASP A 212 -3.19 23.20 27.55
C ASP A 212 -3.31 24.04 26.29
N GLN A 213 -4.21 25.02 26.32
CA GLN A 213 -4.48 25.90 25.19
C GLN A 213 -3.59 27.15 25.18
N ASN A 214 -2.75 27.35 26.19
CA ASN A 214 -1.90 28.51 26.33
C ASN A 214 -0.48 28.26 25.79
N LYS A 215 -0.10 27.00 25.62
CA LYS A 215 1.19 26.60 25.06
C LYS A 215 1.15 26.57 23.54
N ASP A 216 2.21 27.08 22.90
CA ASP A 216 2.46 26.83 21.49
C ASP A 216 2.86 25.35 21.30
N MET A 217 2.30 24.68 20.28
CA MET A 217 2.56 23.27 19.99
C MET A 217 2.46 22.99 18.49
N GLU A 218 3.01 21.87 18.04
CA GLU A 218 2.81 21.36 16.68
C GLU A 218 1.74 20.26 16.69
N LEU A 219 0.68 20.45 15.91
CA LEU A 219 -0.37 19.45 15.73
C LEU A 219 -0.08 18.68 14.45
N GLU A 220 -0.22 17.36 14.51
CA GLU A 220 -0.03 16.50 13.34
C GLU A 220 -1.13 15.46 13.25
N CYS A 221 -1.41 15.04 12.02
CA CYS A 221 -2.26 13.90 11.74
C CYS A 221 -1.53 12.94 10.81
N GLU A 222 -1.55 11.66 11.17
CA GLU A 222 -0.98 10.57 10.39
C GLU A 222 -2.08 9.56 10.04
N VAL A 223 -2.10 9.15 8.77
CA VAL A 223 -3.04 8.15 8.26
C VAL A 223 -2.24 7.00 7.66
N THR A 224 -2.55 5.77 8.05
CA THR A 224 -1.91 4.56 7.50
C THR A 224 -2.94 3.50 7.14
N ILE A 225 -2.64 2.65 6.17
CA ILE A 225 -3.47 1.47 5.88
C ILE A 225 -2.74 0.21 6.35
N PRO A 226 -3.32 -0.58 7.28
CA PRO A 226 -2.69 -1.78 7.82
C PRO A 226 -2.23 -2.76 6.73
N GLY A 227 -1.01 -3.27 6.87
CA GLY A 227 -0.44 -4.24 5.93
C GLY A 227 0.04 -3.66 4.60
N THR A 228 0.11 -2.33 4.47
CA THR A 228 0.54 -1.63 3.26
C THR A 228 1.60 -0.57 3.59
N ASP A 229 2.22 0.00 2.57
CA ASP A 229 3.15 1.12 2.66
C ASP A 229 2.48 2.49 2.52
N TYR A 230 1.15 2.51 2.42
CA TYR A 230 0.39 3.75 2.27
C TYR A 230 0.39 4.56 3.56
N LYS A 231 0.83 5.82 3.45
CA LYS A 231 0.96 6.75 4.57
C LYS A 231 0.71 8.19 4.10
N LEU A 232 -0.13 8.91 4.85
CA LEU A 232 -0.30 10.36 4.74
C LEU A 232 0.12 11.01 6.06
N ARG A 233 0.68 12.22 5.98
CA ARG A 233 0.99 13.04 7.14
C ARG A 233 0.79 14.51 6.81
N THR A 234 0.18 15.24 7.72
CA THR A 234 0.08 16.70 7.66
C THR A 234 0.33 17.29 9.04
N SER A 235 0.87 18.50 9.10
CA SER A 235 1.12 19.22 10.35
C SER A 235 0.74 20.69 10.25
N MET A 236 0.46 21.28 11.40
CA MET A 236 0.18 22.71 11.52
C MET A 236 0.59 23.24 12.90
N PRO A 237 1.07 24.49 12.97
CA PRO A 237 1.34 25.12 14.26
C PRO A 237 0.03 25.51 14.96
N TYR A 238 -0.02 25.26 16.27
CA TYR A 238 -1.02 25.83 17.16
C TYR A 238 -0.37 26.91 18.02
N LEU A 239 -0.93 28.13 17.95
CA LEU A 239 -0.50 29.24 18.77
C LEU A 239 -1.40 29.34 20.00
N GLY A 240 -0.79 29.19 21.17
CA GLY A 240 -1.48 29.25 22.43
C GLY A 240 -2.03 30.64 22.72
N ALA A 241 -3.13 30.69 23.47
CA ALA A 241 -3.78 31.93 23.88
C ALA A 241 -3.02 32.70 24.99
N ALA A 242 -1.79 32.28 25.34
CA ALA A 242 -0.99 32.96 26.35
C ALA A 242 -0.90 34.46 26.06
N PHE A 243 -1.05 35.27 27.11
CA PHE A 243 -0.80 36.71 27.05
C PHE A 243 0.64 36.94 26.60
N ARG A 244 0.82 37.26 25.32
CA ARG A 244 2.11 37.67 24.78
C ARG A 244 2.34 39.10 25.26
N ALA A 245 2.96 39.24 26.43
CA ALA A 245 3.39 40.55 26.90
C ALA A 245 4.36 41.10 25.86
N ASN A 246 3.94 42.10 25.09
CA ASN A 246 4.81 42.71 24.10
C ASN A 246 6.04 43.25 24.82
N ALA A 247 7.24 42.79 24.45
CA ALA A 247 8.50 43.27 25.04
C ALA A 247 8.61 44.80 24.92
N ALA A 248 8.07 45.36 23.83
CA ALA A 248 7.94 46.80 23.64
C ALA A 248 7.03 47.47 24.69
N THR A 249 5.89 46.87 25.05
CA THR A 249 5.03 47.40 26.13
C THR A 249 5.71 47.31 27.49
N LEU A 250 6.42 46.22 27.81
CA LEU A 250 7.20 46.13 29.05
C LEU A 250 8.32 47.18 29.09
N GLN A 251 9.04 47.40 27.99
CA GLN A 251 10.07 48.45 27.90
C GLN A 251 9.48 49.85 28.10
N VAL A 252 8.31 50.14 27.52
CA VAL A 252 7.63 51.44 27.74
C VAL A 252 7.20 51.60 29.19
N PHE A 253 6.66 50.56 29.83
CA PHE A 253 6.30 50.59 31.26
C PHE A 253 7.55 50.76 32.16
N LEU A 254 8.67 50.10 31.85
CA LEU A 254 9.93 50.26 32.59
C LEU A 254 10.54 51.65 32.41
N CYS A 255 10.58 52.19 31.19
CA CYS A 255 11.09 53.54 30.93
C CYS A 255 10.22 54.63 31.57
N THR A 256 8.90 54.47 31.58
CA THR A 256 8.00 55.42 32.25
C THR A 256 8.13 55.38 33.77
N PHE A 257 8.31 54.19 34.37
CA PHE A 257 8.61 54.10 35.80
C PHE A 257 9.94 54.77 36.17
N LEU A 258 11.01 54.47 35.41
CA LEU A 258 12.35 55.04 35.66
C LEU A 258 12.36 56.57 35.55
N THR A 259 11.68 57.12 34.54
CA THR A 259 11.59 58.58 34.35
C THR A 259 10.80 59.26 35.46
N VAL A 260 9.71 58.66 35.95
CA VAL A 260 8.92 59.19 37.08
C VAL A 260 9.73 59.14 38.39
N THR A 261 10.48 58.06 38.64
CA THR A 261 11.32 57.96 39.84
C THR A 261 12.49 58.94 39.81
N LEU A 262 13.11 59.15 38.65
CA LEU A 262 14.17 60.15 38.46
C LEU A 262 13.63 61.57 38.65
N ALA A 263 12.47 61.89 38.08
CA ALA A 263 11.83 63.19 38.26
C ALA A 263 11.43 63.46 39.72
N ARG A 264 10.97 62.43 40.46
CA ARG A 264 10.71 62.54 41.89
C ARG A 264 11.97 62.72 42.73
N MET A 265 13.09 62.09 42.38
CA MET A 265 14.35 62.32 43.10
C MET A 265 14.91 63.72 42.83
N LEU A 266 14.84 64.21 41.60
CA LEU A 266 15.32 65.55 41.24
C LEU A 266 14.50 66.70 41.83
N THR A 267 13.26 66.44 42.27
CA THR A 267 12.39 67.43 42.94
C THR A 267 12.51 67.41 44.47
N LEU A 268 13.31 66.48 45.03
CA LEU A 268 13.56 66.33 46.47
C LEU A 268 14.94 66.85 46.91
N PHE A 269 15.69 67.49 46.01
CA PHE A 269 16.95 68.20 46.29
C PHE A 269 16.81 69.70 46.12
#